data_AF-A0A967FA46-F1
#
_entry.id   AF-A0A967FA46-F1
#
_cell.length_a   1.000
_cell.length_b   1.000
_cell.length_c   1.000
_cell.angle_alpha   90.00
_cell.angle_beta   90.00
_cell.angle_gamma   90.00
#
_symmetry.space_group_name_H-M   'P 1'
#
loop_
_entity.id
_entity.type
_entity.pdbx_description
1 polymer ?
#
loop_
_entity_poly.entity_id
_entity_poly.type
_entity_poly.pdbx_seq_one_letter_code
_entity_poly.pdbx_strand_id
1 'polypeptide(L)'
;MKTKAGIISVFLLLVLLSGCAMMGSKSPEALAKDYTAKAQQFEKQGDLVEALKQYKMVLTVDPDNQLAQQKIATLEPQMLKLADKHYKEGLKFYNKGQYGPARKEFLTALRYNPEHTKAKARLAGTSRDMGQVKRYIVHTIQPDESISTLAERYYGDYRKFHLIADYNEMEDPTQVKVGQDIKIPVIEGMPIMADPGTI
;
A
#
# COMPACT_ATOMS: atom_id res chain seq x y z
N MET A 1 -40.29 48.52 -63.88
CA MET A 1 -40.92 48.40 -62.54
C MET A 1 -40.41 47.10 -61.91
N LYS A 2 -39.42 47.19 -61.02
CA LYS A 2 -39.52 46.98 -59.56
C LYS A 2 -39.65 45.50 -59.11
N THR A 3 -38.56 45.05 -58.44
CA THR A 3 -38.48 44.09 -57.30
C THR A 3 -38.66 42.60 -57.63
N LYS A 4 -37.94 41.58 -57.09
CA LYS A 4 -37.07 41.36 -55.90
C LYS A 4 -36.06 40.26 -56.29
N ALA A 5 -34.75 40.34 -56.10
CA ALA A 5 -33.97 40.32 -54.86
C ALA A 5 -34.31 39.17 -53.88
N GLY A 6 -33.51 38.09 -53.93
CA GLY A 6 -33.02 37.39 -52.73
C GLY A 6 -33.71 36.10 -52.30
N ILE A 7 -33.35 34.92 -52.84
CA ILE A 7 -33.58 33.61 -52.19
C ILE A 7 -32.51 32.55 -52.57
N ILE A 8 -31.23 32.89 -52.77
CA ILE A 8 -30.21 31.86 -53.12
C ILE A 8 -29.09 31.73 -52.06
N SER A 9 -29.08 32.55 -51.01
CA SER A 9 -28.00 32.54 -50.02
C SER A 9 -28.43 32.05 -48.63
N VAL A 10 -29.26 31.01 -48.54
CA VAL A 10 -29.61 30.36 -47.26
C VAL A 10 -29.30 28.85 -47.26
N PHE A 11 -28.89 28.27 -48.39
CA PHE A 11 -28.61 26.83 -48.49
C PHE A 11 -27.18 26.41 -48.09
N LEU A 12 -26.32 27.33 -47.63
CA LEU A 12 -24.92 27.03 -47.29
C LEU A 12 -24.52 27.35 -45.84
N LEU A 13 -25.48 27.41 -44.90
CA LEU A 13 -25.16 27.65 -43.49
C LEU A 13 -26.05 26.88 -42.51
N LEU A 14 -26.39 25.62 -42.83
CA LEU A 14 -27.25 24.79 -41.98
C LEU A 14 -26.79 23.32 -41.90
N VAL A 15 -25.48 23.07 -41.99
CA VAL A 15 -24.92 21.70 -41.86
C VAL A 15 -23.75 21.60 -40.85
N LEU A 16 -23.39 22.67 -40.13
CA LEU A 16 -22.21 22.66 -39.24
C LEU A 16 -22.52 22.84 -37.74
N LEU A 17 -23.72 22.52 -37.26
CA LEU A 17 -24.05 22.61 -35.82
C LEU A 17 -24.54 21.30 -35.17
N SER A 18 -24.57 20.18 -35.90
CA SER A 18 -25.05 18.90 -35.35
C SER A 18 -23.92 17.89 -35.17
N GLY A 19 -22.83 18.32 -34.54
CA GLY A 19 -21.60 17.53 -34.44
C GLY A 19 -20.95 17.48 -33.06
N CYS A 20 -21.60 17.94 -32.00
CA CYS A 20 -21.20 17.51 -30.65
C CYS A 20 -21.77 16.10 -30.46
N ALA A 21 -20.94 15.08 -30.68
CA ALA A 21 -21.26 13.72 -30.28
C ALA A 21 -21.62 13.75 -28.79
N MET A 22 -22.92 13.67 -28.50
CA MET A 22 -23.46 13.48 -27.16
C MET A 22 -23.01 12.08 -26.75
N MET A 23 -21.85 11.97 -26.09
CA MET A 23 -21.50 10.76 -25.34
C MET A 23 -22.59 10.62 -24.27
N GLY A 24 -23.63 9.86 -24.59
CA GLY A 24 -24.70 9.56 -23.66
C GLY A 24 -24.10 8.85 -22.46
N SER A 25 -24.00 9.54 -21.32
CA SER A 25 -23.65 8.91 -20.06
C SER A 25 -24.66 7.80 -19.79
N LYS A 26 -24.19 6.60 -19.46
CA LYS A 26 -25.05 5.46 -19.10
C LYS A 26 -26.03 5.86 -18.00
N SER A 27 -27.26 5.34 -18.05
CA SER A 27 -28.22 5.57 -16.96
C SER A 27 -27.70 4.96 -15.64
N PRO A 28 -28.13 5.48 -14.48
CA PRO A 28 -27.76 4.91 -13.18
C PRO A 28 -28.04 3.41 -13.08
N GLU A 29 -29.16 2.94 -13.65
CA GLU A 29 -29.54 1.52 -13.64
C GLU A 29 -28.60 0.68 -14.51
N ALA A 30 -28.18 1.20 -15.67
CA ALA A 30 -27.21 0.53 -16.52
C ALA A 30 -25.84 0.43 -15.83
N LEU A 31 -25.42 1.48 -15.13
CA LEU A 31 -24.19 1.48 -14.32
C LEU A 31 -24.28 0.47 -13.15
N ALA A 32 -25.40 0.45 -12.42
CA ALA A 32 -25.62 -0.49 -11.33
C ALA A 32 -25.52 -1.94 -11.81
N LYS A 33 -26.08 -2.26 -12.97
CA LYS A 33 -25.98 -3.59 -13.60
C LYS A 33 -24.54 -3.94 -13.95
N ASP A 34 -23.80 -3.04 -14.58
CA ASP A 34 -22.39 -3.25 -14.95
C ASP A 34 -21.51 -3.49 -13.71
N TYR A 35 -21.67 -2.67 -12.67
CA TYR A 35 -20.93 -2.83 -11.42
C TYR A 35 -21.29 -4.13 -10.70
N THR A 36 -22.58 -4.52 -10.70
CA THR A 36 -23.03 -5.81 -10.15
C THR A 36 -22.38 -6.99 -10.86
N ALA A 37 -22.35 -6.97 -12.20
CA ALA A 37 -21.75 -8.05 -12.98
C ALA A 37 -20.25 -8.19 -12.69
N LYS A 38 -19.52 -7.08 -12.59
CA LYS A 38 -18.09 -7.07 -12.20
C LYS A 38 -17.90 -7.59 -10.77
N ALA A 39 -18.75 -7.17 -9.83
CA ALA A 39 -18.67 -7.60 -8.44
C ALA A 39 -18.79 -9.13 -8.33
N GLN A 40 -19.79 -9.71 -9.00
CA GLN A 40 -20.00 -11.16 -9.04
C GLN A 40 -18.87 -11.91 -9.73
N GLN A 41 -18.26 -11.32 -10.77
CA GLN A 41 -17.08 -11.90 -11.42
C GLN A 41 -15.89 -11.96 -10.45
N PHE A 42 -15.60 -10.87 -9.74
CA PHE A 42 -14.54 -10.85 -8.73
C PHE A 42 -14.81 -11.82 -7.58
N GLU A 43 -16.06 -11.95 -7.12
CA GLU A 43 -16.42 -12.97 -6.11
C GLU A 43 -16.12 -14.38 -6.61
N LYS A 44 -16.47 -14.72 -7.86
CA LYS A 44 -16.17 -16.03 -8.46
C LYS A 44 -14.66 -16.30 -8.56
N GLN A 45 -13.86 -15.24 -8.72
CA GLN A 45 -12.40 -15.31 -8.76
C GLN A 45 -11.76 -15.32 -7.36
N GLY A 46 -12.55 -15.08 -6.31
CA GLY A 46 -12.05 -14.95 -4.94
C GLY A 46 -11.41 -13.59 -4.63
N ASP A 47 -11.48 -12.60 -5.53
CA ASP A 47 -10.99 -11.25 -5.27
C ASP A 47 -12.04 -10.42 -4.52
N LEU A 48 -12.16 -10.72 -3.23
CA LEU A 48 -13.18 -10.13 -2.36
C LEU A 48 -13.04 -8.60 -2.20
N VAL A 49 -11.83 -8.06 -2.36
CA VAL A 49 -11.56 -6.62 -2.22
C VAL A 49 -12.14 -5.86 -3.40
N GLU A 50 -11.84 -6.32 -4.62
CA GLU A 50 -12.42 -5.70 -5.82
C GLU A 50 -13.93 -5.96 -5.90
N ALA A 51 -14.40 -7.15 -5.51
CA ALA A 51 -15.83 -7.43 -5.41
C ALA A 51 -16.56 -6.43 -4.51
N LEU A 52 -16.07 -6.23 -3.28
CA LEU A 52 -16.67 -5.30 -2.32
C LEU A 52 -16.67 -3.87 -2.85
N LYS A 53 -15.57 -3.43 -3.48
CA LYS A 53 -15.47 -2.12 -4.12
C LYS A 53 -16.54 -1.94 -5.21
N GLN A 54 -16.74 -2.92 -6.09
CA GLN A 54 -17.77 -2.84 -7.11
C GLN A 54 -19.18 -2.79 -6.50
N TYR A 55 -19.47 -3.56 -5.44
CA TYR A 55 -20.75 -3.45 -4.73
C TYR A 55 -20.96 -2.07 -4.09
N LYS A 56 -19.90 -1.44 -3.57
CA LYS A 56 -19.99 -0.05 -3.08
C LYS A 56 -20.28 0.95 -4.21
N MET A 57 -19.74 0.71 -5.41
CA MET A 57 -20.10 1.50 -6.59
C MET A 57 -21.59 1.34 -6.94
N VAL A 58 -22.17 0.14 -6.79
CA VAL A 58 -23.61 -0.08 -6.97
C VAL A 58 -24.40 0.80 -6.01
N LEU A 59 -24.09 0.79 -4.71
CA LEU A 59 -24.80 1.63 -3.72
C LEU A 59 -24.58 3.14 -3.91
N THR A 60 -23.54 3.54 -4.64
CA THR A 60 -23.31 4.95 -4.98
C THR A 60 -24.29 5.44 -6.04
N VAL A 61 -24.76 4.55 -6.94
CA VAL A 61 -25.68 4.90 -8.03
C VAL A 61 -27.12 4.43 -7.79
N ASP A 62 -27.31 3.41 -6.96
CA ASP A 62 -28.59 2.80 -6.57
C ASP A 62 -28.53 2.42 -5.07
N PRO A 63 -28.82 3.37 -4.16
CA PRO A 63 -28.70 3.15 -2.72
C PRO A 63 -29.63 2.06 -2.15
N ASP A 64 -30.75 1.79 -2.81
CA ASP A 64 -31.77 0.84 -2.37
C ASP A 64 -31.52 -0.59 -2.87
N ASN A 65 -30.40 -0.80 -3.59
CA ASN A 65 -30.05 -2.10 -4.16
C ASN A 65 -29.84 -3.18 -3.09
N GLN A 66 -30.86 -4.03 -2.92
CA GLN A 66 -30.88 -5.06 -1.87
C GLN A 66 -29.73 -6.06 -1.99
N LEU A 67 -29.35 -6.44 -3.23
CA LEU A 67 -28.25 -7.38 -3.45
C LEU A 67 -26.93 -6.79 -2.96
N ALA A 68 -26.61 -5.55 -3.35
CA ALA A 68 -25.37 -4.90 -2.94
C ALA A 68 -25.31 -4.67 -1.42
N GLN A 69 -26.42 -4.25 -0.80
CA GLN A 69 -26.52 -4.12 0.66
C GLN A 69 -26.21 -5.44 1.38
N GLN A 70 -26.84 -6.55 0.97
CA GLN A 70 -26.63 -7.86 1.56
C GLN A 70 -25.19 -8.37 1.37
N LYS A 71 -24.64 -8.18 0.16
CA LYS A 71 -23.28 -8.59 -0.17
C LYS A 71 -22.23 -7.82 0.64
N ILE A 72 -22.39 -6.51 0.76
CA ILE A 72 -21.52 -5.68 1.61
C ILE A 72 -21.61 -6.12 3.07
N ALA A 73 -22.81 -6.28 3.61
CA ALA A 73 -23.03 -6.72 5.00
C ALA A 73 -22.40 -8.10 5.29
N THR A 74 -22.29 -8.96 4.28
CA THR A 74 -21.67 -10.29 4.39
C THR A 74 -20.15 -10.24 4.24
N LEU A 75 -19.64 -9.47 3.28
CA LEU A 75 -18.22 -9.44 2.92
C LEU A 75 -17.39 -8.57 3.87
N GLU A 76 -17.93 -7.43 4.35
CA GLU A 76 -17.17 -6.52 5.21
C GLU A 76 -16.65 -7.18 6.50
N PRO A 77 -17.46 -7.91 7.29
CA PRO A 77 -16.96 -8.60 8.47
C PRO A 77 -15.88 -9.65 8.15
N GLN A 78 -15.99 -10.32 7.00
CA GLN A 78 -14.99 -11.30 6.55
C GLN A 78 -13.66 -10.62 6.23
N MET A 79 -13.70 -9.46 5.57
CA MET A 79 -12.53 -8.64 5.28
C MET A 79 -11.87 -8.13 6.55
N LEU A 80 -12.65 -7.64 7.52
CA LEU A 80 -12.12 -7.22 8.82
C LEU A 80 -11.42 -8.37 9.55
N LYS A 81 -12.01 -9.56 9.55
CA LYS A 81 -11.40 -10.76 10.16
C LYS A 81 -10.11 -11.17 9.47
N LEU A 82 -10.06 -11.10 8.13
CA LEU A 82 -8.84 -11.37 7.36
C LEU A 82 -7.76 -10.33 7.63
N ALA A 83 -8.13 -9.04 7.71
CA ALA A 83 -7.21 -7.98 8.08
C ALA A 83 -6.58 -8.23 9.46
N ASP A 84 -7.40 -8.54 10.47
CA ASP A 84 -6.91 -8.86 11.82
C ASP A 84 -6.01 -10.10 11.85
N LYS A 85 -6.31 -11.12 11.04
CA LYS A 85 -5.47 -12.32 10.91
C LYS A 85 -4.08 -11.94 10.40
N HIS A 86 -4.01 -11.20 9.29
CA HIS A 86 -2.73 -10.77 8.70
C HIS A 86 -1.99 -9.80 9.62
N TYR A 87 -2.68 -8.89 10.31
CA TYR A 87 -2.06 -8.02 11.30
C TYR A 87 -1.38 -8.82 12.43
N LYS A 88 -2.05 -9.84 12.98
CA LYS A 88 -1.48 -10.73 14.00
C LYS A 88 -0.27 -11.50 13.49
N GLU A 89 -0.30 -11.98 12.25
CA GLU A 89 0.85 -12.66 11.65
C GLU A 89 2.04 -11.70 11.46
N GLY A 90 1.77 -10.48 10.99
CA GLY A 90 2.77 -9.42 10.91
C GLY A 90 3.41 -9.11 12.26
N LEU A 91 2.65 -9.11 13.36
CA LEU A 91 3.21 -8.97 14.70
C LEU A 91 4.14 -10.13 15.09
N LYS A 92 3.85 -11.37 14.69
CA LYS A 92 4.76 -12.50 14.96
C LYS A 92 6.09 -12.31 14.25
N PHE A 93 6.07 -11.93 12.97
CA PHE A 93 7.28 -11.63 12.22
C PHE A 93 8.04 -10.44 12.81
N TYR A 94 7.32 -9.36 13.14
CA TYR A 94 7.89 -8.16 13.75
C TYR A 94 8.60 -8.49 15.07
N ASN A 95 7.97 -9.29 15.94
CA ASN A 95 8.55 -9.69 17.22
C ASN A 95 9.76 -10.63 17.08
N LYS A 96 9.89 -11.31 15.94
CA LYS A 96 11.07 -12.11 15.58
C LYS A 96 12.17 -11.28 14.88
N GLY A 97 11.96 -9.98 14.69
CA GLY A 97 12.86 -9.12 13.94
C GLY A 97 12.81 -9.31 12.42
N GLN A 98 11.81 -10.03 11.89
CA GLN A 98 11.66 -10.30 10.46
C GLN A 98 10.81 -9.20 9.80
N TYR A 99 11.40 -8.02 9.58
CA TYR A 99 10.66 -6.81 9.17
C TYR A 99 10.12 -6.85 7.75
N GLY A 100 10.84 -7.46 6.80
CA GLY A 100 10.36 -7.67 5.43
C GLY A 100 9.05 -8.48 5.40
N PRO A 101 9.03 -9.70 5.97
CA PRO A 101 7.82 -10.49 6.15
C PRO A 101 6.73 -9.75 6.94
N ALA A 102 7.07 -9.07 8.04
CA ALA A 102 6.12 -8.29 8.82
C ALA A 102 5.44 -7.19 7.99
N ARG A 103 6.22 -6.44 7.20
CA ARG A 103 5.74 -5.40 6.29
C ARG A 103 4.74 -5.96 5.29
N LYS A 104 5.04 -7.11 4.68
CA LYS A 104 4.14 -7.78 3.73
C LYS A 104 2.80 -8.13 4.39
N GLU A 105 2.83 -8.68 5.60
CA GLU A 105 1.62 -9.01 6.34
C GLU A 105 0.81 -7.76 6.74
N PHE A 106 1.47 -6.68 7.19
CA PHE A 106 0.78 -5.42 7.50
C PHE A 106 0.14 -4.77 6.26
N LEU A 107 0.83 -4.78 5.11
CA LEU A 107 0.25 -4.33 3.85
C LEU A 107 -0.95 -5.19 3.43
N THR A 108 -0.86 -6.50 3.65
CA THR A 108 -1.98 -7.41 3.36
C THR A 108 -3.16 -7.13 4.27
N ALA A 109 -2.93 -6.83 5.56
CA ALA A 109 -3.97 -6.39 6.47
C ALA A 109 -4.65 -5.10 5.98
N LEU A 110 -3.86 -4.12 5.52
CA LEU A 110 -4.36 -2.87 4.96
C LEU A 110 -5.09 -3.04 3.62
N ARG A 111 -4.74 -4.05 2.83
CA ARG A 111 -5.47 -4.40 1.61
C ARG A 111 -6.91 -4.82 1.92
N TYR A 112 -7.11 -5.57 3.00
CA TYR A 112 -8.44 -6.01 3.44
C TYR A 112 -9.18 -4.94 4.25
N ASN A 113 -8.46 -4.15 5.05
CA ASN A 113 -9.00 -3.03 5.81
C ASN A 113 -8.06 -1.82 5.73
N PRO A 114 -8.28 -0.89 4.79
CA PRO A 114 -7.45 0.30 4.64
C PRO A 114 -7.41 1.21 5.89
N GLU A 115 -8.46 1.16 6.71
CA GLU A 115 -8.61 1.93 7.95
C GLU A 115 -8.04 1.21 9.18
N HIS A 116 -7.33 0.10 9.00
CA HIS A 116 -6.74 -0.66 10.11
C HIS A 116 -5.59 0.14 10.77
N THR A 117 -5.94 1.00 11.72
CA THR A 117 -5.04 1.97 12.37
C THR A 117 -3.77 1.32 12.95
N LYS A 118 -3.90 0.16 13.61
CA LYS A 118 -2.75 -0.56 14.19
C LYS A 118 -1.78 -1.08 13.13
N ALA A 119 -2.26 -1.61 12.00
CA ALA A 119 -1.42 -2.07 10.90
C ALA A 119 -0.73 -0.89 10.21
N LYS A 120 -1.44 0.23 10.00
CA LYS A 120 -0.87 1.47 9.47
C LYS A 120 0.25 2.02 10.36
N ALA A 121 0.05 2.02 11.68
CA ALA A 121 1.05 2.45 12.65
C ALA A 121 2.30 1.55 12.62
N ARG A 122 2.12 0.22 12.58
CA ARG A 122 3.24 -0.72 12.47
C ARG A 122 4.02 -0.56 11.17
N LEU A 123 3.32 -0.39 10.04
CA LEU A 123 3.93 -0.17 8.74
C LEU A 123 4.78 1.12 8.70
N ALA A 124 4.29 2.18 9.34
CA ALA A 124 5.01 3.45 9.46
C ALA A 124 6.29 3.31 10.30
N GLY A 125 6.27 2.49 11.36
CA GLY A 125 7.47 2.12 12.12
C GLY A 125 8.46 1.35 11.24
N THR A 126 8.02 0.23 10.67
CA THR A 126 8.87 -0.66 9.85
C THR A 126 9.47 0.02 8.62
N SER A 127 8.74 0.94 7.97
CA SER A 127 9.24 1.63 6.77
C SER A 127 10.27 2.71 7.09
N ARG A 128 10.22 3.31 8.30
CA ARG A 128 11.25 4.26 8.76
C ARG A 128 12.59 3.56 8.98
N ASP A 129 12.54 2.33 9.46
CA ASP A 129 13.74 1.56 9.79
C ASP A 129 14.54 1.12 8.54
N MET A 130 13.91 0.95 7.37
CA MET A 130 14.54 0.36 6.17
C MET A 130 14.66 1.29 4.96
N GLY A 131 13.80 2.32 4.83
CA GLY A 131 13.76 3.20 3.65
C GLY A 131 14.66 4.44 3.71
N GLN A 132 15.44 4.59 4.78
CA GLN A 132 16.10 5.85 5.15
C GLN A 132 17.60 5.74 5.31
N VAL A 133 18.22 4.66 4.81
CA VAL A 133 19.67 4.49 4.89
C VAL A 133 20.37 5.46 3.94
N LYS A 134 20.95 6.55 4.48
CA LYS A 134 21.68 7.56 3.70
C LYS A 134 23.08 7.10 3.29
N ARG A 135 23.73 6.38 4.19
CA ARG A 135 25.07 5.80 4.06
C ARG A 135 25.22 4.69 5.10
N TYR A 136 26.38 4.05 5.14
CA TYR A 136 26.73 3.10 6.19
C TYR A 136 28.12 3.42 6.75
N ILE A 137 28.37 2.98 7.98
CA ILE A 137 29.68 2.95 8.62
C ILE A 137 30.20 1.53 8.53
N VAL A 138 31.47 1.31 8.21
CA VAL A 138 32.08 -0.02 8.26
C VAL A 138 32.67 -0.22 9.65
N HIS A 139 32.30 -1.31 10.32
CA HIS A 139 32.84 -1.73 11.60
C HIS A 139 33.46 -3.12 11.46
N THR A 140 34.74 -3.25 11.82
CA THR A 140 35.42 -4.55 11.85
C THR A 140 35.23 -5.19 13.23
N ILE A 141 34.59 -6.36 13.28
CA ILE A 141 34.26 -7.08 14.53
C ILE A 141 35.52 -7.34 15.37
N GLN A 142 35.49 -6.92 16.63
CA GLN A 142 36.50 -7.18 17.65
C GLN A 142 36.17 -8.44 18.48
N PRO A 143 37.12 -8.96 19.27
CA PRO A 143 36.84 -10.02 20.23
C PRO A 143 35.64 -9.66 21.13
N ASP A 144 34.79 -10.65 21.39
CA ASP A 144 33.58 -10.56 22.24
C ASP A 144 32.46 -9.63 21.72
N GLU A 145 32.56 -9.14 20.49
CA GLU A 145 31.48 -8.37 19.86
C GLU A 145 30.47 -9.25 19.12
N SER A 146 29.22 -8.80 19.12
CA SER A 146 28.10 -9.38 18.37
C SER A 146 27.33 -8.27 17.65
N ILE A 147 26.45 -8.64 16.71
CA ILE A 147 25.58 -7.65 16.04
C ILE A 147 24.71 -6.88 17.06
N SER A 148 24.31 -7.52 18.15
CA SER A 148 23.55 -6.88 19.25
C SER A 148 24.38 -5.85 20.01
N THR A 149 25.64 -6.13 20.31
CA THR A 149 26.51 -5.15 20.97
C THR A 149 26.88 -4.01 20.02
N LEU A 150 27.00 -4.27 18.72
CA LEU A 150 27.14 -3.22 17.70
C LEU A 150 25.89 -2.34 17.64
N ALA A 151 24.67 -2.91 17.66
CA ALA A 151 23.45 -2.12 17.69
C ALA A 151 23.31 -1.27 18.97
N GLU A 152 23.71 -1.82 20.12
CA GLU A 152 23.81 -1.04 21.36
C GLU A 152 24.80 0.11 21.19
N ARG A 153 26.01 -0.16 20.69
CA ARG A 153 27.06 0.86 20.49
C ARG A 153 26.63 1.96 19.52
N TYR A 154 26.05 1.61 18.39
CA TYR A 154 25.79 2.56 17.31
C TYR A 154 24.41 3.21 17.44
N TYR A 155 23.40 2.50 17.92
CA TYR A 155 22.02 3.00 17.98
C TYR A 155 21.47 3.19 19.40
N GLY A 156 22.26 2.88 20.44
CA GLY A 156 21.85 2.92 21.84
C GLY A 156 20.75 1.91 22.20
N ASP A 157 20.55 0.87 21.37
CA ASP A 157 19.55 -0.17 21.63
C ASP A 157 19.95 -1.47 20.95
N TYR A 158 20.40 -2.45 21.73
CA TYR A 158 20.79 -3.78 21.26
C TYR A 158 19.68 -4.47 20.46
N ARG A 159 18.41 -4.16 20.70
CA ARG A 159 17.28 -4.79 19.98
C ARG A 159 17.23 -4.39 18.51
N LYS A 160 18.00 -3.36 18.10
CA LYS A 160 18.14 -2.91 16.70
C LYS A 160 19.20 -3.69 15.91
N PHE A 161 19.74 -4.77 16.46
CA PHE A 161 20.70 -5.66 15.78
C PHE A 161 20.21 -6.14 14.40
N HIS A 162 18.89 -6.35 14.28
CA HIS A 162 18.26 -6.75 13.02
C HIS A 162 18.46 -5.72 11.89
N LEU A 163 18.58 -4.42 12.18
CA LEU A 163 18.81 -3.40 11.16
C LEU A 163 20.18 -3.60 10.52
N ILE A 164 21.17 -3.98 11.32
CA ILE A 164 22.51 -4.31 10.85
C ILE A 164 22.44 -5.66 10.11
N ALA A 165 21.78 -6.67 10.68
CA ALA A 165 21.68 -7.99 10.08
C ALA A 165 21.02 -7.96 8.69
N ASP A 166 19.86 -7.32 8.58
CA ASP A 166 19.09 -7.18 7.34
C ASP A 166 19.90 -6.39 6.29
N TYR A 167 20.58 -5.30 6.69
CA TYR A 167 21.39 -4.50 5.78
C TYR A 167 22.64 -5.23 5.26
N ASN A 168 23.18 -6.16 6.04
CA ASN A 168 24.31 -7.01 5.64
C ASN A 168 23.87 -8.35 5.06
N GLU A 169 22.57 -8.54 4.78
CA GLU A 169 22.01 -9.76 4.21
C GLU A 169 22.39 -11.02 5.02
N MET A 170 22.44 -10.89 6.36
CA MET A 170 22.85 -11.97 7.25
C MET A 170 21.72 -12.97 7.45
N GLU A 171 21.96 -14.25 7.14
CA GLU A 171 21.02 -15.34 7.45
C GLU A 171 20.95 -15.62 8.96
N ASP A 172 22.10 -15.62 9.63
CA ASP A 172 22.22 -15.81 11.08
C ASP A 172 23.13 -14.72 11.71
N PRO A 173 22.55 -13.72 12.39
CA PRO A 173 23.31 -12.64 13.02
C PRO A 173 24.11 -13.06 14.26
N THR A 174 23.99 -14.31 14.71
CA THR A 174 24.82 -14.86 15.79
C THR A 174 26.17 -15.39 15.29
N GLN A 175 26.32 -15.60 13.99
CA GLN A 175 27.50 -16.21 13.37
C GLN A 175 28.45 -15.15 12.77
N VAL A 176 28.96 -14.25 13.62
CA VAL A 176 30.00 -13.27 13.22
C VAL A 176 31.40 -13.76 13.58
N LYS A 177 32.39 -13.35 12.80
CA LYS A 177 33.81 -13.68 13.06
C LYS A 177 34.61 -12.42 13.40
N VAL A 178 35.56 -12.56 14.32
CA VAL A 178 36.55 -11.50 14.57
C VAL A 178 37.27 -11.14 13.27
N GLY A 179 37.38 -9.85 12.99
CA GLY A 179 37.93 -9.32 11.73
C GLY A 179 36.92 -9.21 10.59
N GLN A 180 35.67 -9.62 10.77
CA GLN A 180 34.63 -9.44 9.75
C GLN A 180 34.15 -7.99 9.68
N ASP A 181 34.12 -7.43 8.48
CA ASP A 181 33.53 -6.11 8.25
C ASP A 181 32.00 -6.18 8.20
N ILE A 182 31.37 -5.34 9.01
CA ILE A 182 29.93 -5.20 9.13
C ILE A 182 29.54 -3.76 8.79
N LYS A 183 28.57 -3.61 7.89
CA LYS A 183 28.03 -2.29 7.49
C LYS A 183 26.93 -1.87 8.46
N ILE A 184 27.14 -0.80 9.21
CA ILE A 184 26.15 -0.20 10.11
C ILE A 184 25.35 0.85 9.33
N PRO A 185 24.08 0.61 8.97
CA PRO A 185 23.29 1.58 8.23
C PRO A 185 23.01 2.86 9.05
N VAL A 186 23.24 4.02 8.45
CA VAL A 186 22.86 5.33 9.01
C VAL A 186 21.45 5.67 8.53
N ILE A 187 20.47 5.46 9.42
CA ILE A 187 19.05 5.65 9.15
C ILE A 187 18.64 7.07 9.53
N GLU A 188 17.98 7.79 8.62
CA GLU A 188 17.51 9.15 8.89
C GLU A 188 16.61 9.22 10.15
N GLY A 189 16.81 10.24 10.97
CA GLY A 189 16.09 10.39 12.23
C GLY A 189 16.46 9.40 13.34
N MET A 190 17.36 8.44 13.08
CA MET A 190 17.96 7.59 14.10
C MET A 190 19.32 8.16 14.53
N PRO A 191 19.48 8.57 15.81
CA PRO A 191 20.77 9.02 16.31
C PRO A 191 21.84 7.93 16.20
N ILE A 192 23.02 8.27 15.69
CA ILE A 192 24.19 7.39 15.73
C ILE A 192 25.09 7.83 16.88
N MET A 193 25.31 6.94 17.86
CA MET A 193 26.07 7.25 19.07
C MET A 193 27.59 7.19 18.86
N ALA A 194 28.04 6.36 17.92
CA ALA A 194 29.45 6.06 17.68
C ALA A 194 29.83 6.26 16.21
N ASP A 195 29.60 7.44 15.64
CA ASP A 195 29.94 7.75 14.25
C ASP A 195 31.35 8.36 14.14
N PRO A 196 32.33 7.65 13.54
CA PRO A 196 33.69 8.15 13.36
C PRO A 196 33.79 9.32 12.36
N GLY A 197 32.73 9.61 11.58
CA GLY A 197 32.71 10.69 10.59
C GLY A 197 32.18 12.04 11.09
N THR A 198 31.94 12.20 12.40
CA THR A 198 31.34 13.40 13.01
C THR A 198 32.28 14.19 13.93
N ILE A 199 33.60 13.99 13.79
CA ILE A 199 34.62 14.80 14.47
C ILE A 199 34.94 16.05 13.65
#